data_AF-A0AA39TRZ7-F1
#
_entry.id   AF-A0AA39TRZ7-F1
#
_cell.length_a   1.000
_cell.length_b   1.000
_cell.length_c   1.000
_cell.angle_alpha   90.00
_cell.angle_beta   90.00
_cell.angle_gamma   90.00
#
_symmetry.space_group_name_H-M   'P 1'
#
loop_
_entity.id
_entity.type
_entity.pdbx_description
1 polymer ?
#
loop_
_entity_poly.entity_id
_entity_poly.type
_entity_poly.pdbx_seq_one_letter_code
_entity_poly.pdbx_strand_id
1 'polypeptide(L)'
;MATTVLKNATDNLNYIEGLIKQTPDPQQERALADCAELYIPVVKYVLPQAIEALSRGHYGFAKYNIADVGKQADNCEKGFSGSSAKSPLTDRNKLVRNLSDIVVAIINVLVKG
;
A
#
# COMPACT_ATOMS: atom_id res chain seq x y z
N MET A 1 11.32 -6.98 -7.02
CA MET A 1 11.08 -6.15 -5.81
C MET A 1 9.79 -5.34 -5.90
N ALA A 2 9.54 -4.55 -6.96
CA ALA A 2 8.22 -3.89 -7.13
C ALA A 2 7.05 -4.90 -7.21
N THR A 3 7.26 -6.06 -7.83
CA THR A 3 6.31 -7.19 -7.81
C THR A 3 6.05 -7.75 -6.40
N THR A 4 7.04 -7.67 -5.50
CA THR A 4 6.88 -8.04 -4.08
C THR A 4 5.98 -7.05 -3.36
N VAL A 5 6.08 -5.75 -3.67
CA VAL A 5 5.16 -4.72 -3.16
C VAL A 5 3.73 -5.03 -3.62
N LEU A 6 3.54 -5.31 -4.92
CA LEU A 6 2.25 -5.71 -5.48
C LEU A 6 1.64 -6.91 -4.74
N LYS A 7 2.40 -8.01 -4.60
CA LYS A 7 1.92 -9.19 -3.88
C LYS A 7 1.46 -8.85 -2.45
N ASN A 8 2.27 -8.11 -1.69
CA ASN A 8 1.92 -7.78 -0.30
C ASN A 8 0.74 -6.81 -0.20
N ALA A 9 0.63 -5.84 -1.12
CA ALA A 9 -0.52 -4.94 -1.18
C ALA A 9 -1.81 -5.70 -1.55
N THR A 10 -1.75 -6.64 -2.49
CA THR A 10 -2.88 -7.52 -2.85
C THR A 10 -3.27 -8.42 -1.67
N ASP A 11 -2.30 -9.06 -1.03
CA ASP A 11 -2.53 -9.91 0.15
C ASP A 11 -3.13 -9.09 1.32
N ASN A 12 -2.73 -7.82 1.47
CA ASN A 12 -3.30 -6.93 2.47
C ASN A 12 -4.73 -6.50 2.12
N LEU A 13 -5.00 -6.14 0.86
CA LEU A 13 -6.35 -5.81 0.40
C LEU A 13 -7.33 -6.95 0.64
N ASN A 14 -6.96 -8.19 0.26
CA ASN A 14 -7.78 -9.37 0.51
C ASN A 14 -8.03 -9.59 2.02
N TYR A 15 -7.03 -9.32 2.85
CA TYR A 15 -7.16 -9.41 4.30
C TYR A 15 -8.13 -8.35 4.85
N ILE A 16 -8.04 -7.11 4.38
CA ILE A 16 -8.95 -6.01 4.73
C ILE A 16 -10.40 -6.38 4.35
N GLU A 17 -10.63 -6.83 3.12
CA GLU A 17 -11.95 -7.26 2.65
C GLU A 17 -12.51 -8.43 3.48
N GLY A 18 -11.64 -9.33 3.94
CA GLY A 18 -12.00 -10.41 4.86
C GLY A 18 -12.40 -9.90 6.25
N LEU A 19 -11.68 -8.89 6.78
CA LEU A 19 -11.99 -8.28 8.07
C LEU A 19 -13.29 -7.49 8.05
N ILE A 20 -13.59 -6.75 6.98
CA ILE A 20 -14.84 -5.98 6.83
C ILE A 20 -16.06 -6.90 7.07
N LYS A 21 -16.06 -8.09 6.46
CA LYS A 21 -17.16 -9.07 6.59
C LYS A 21 -17.35 -9.62 8.00
N GLN A 22 -16.33 -9.52 8.85
CA GLN A 22 -16.29 -10.14 10.18
C GLN A 22 -16.31 -9.11 11.31
N THR A 23 -16.22 -7.81 11.01
CA THR A 23 -16.09 -6.75 12.02
C THR A 23 -17.48 -6.27 12.44
N PRO A 24 -17.91 -6.51 13.70
CA PRO A 24 -19.21 -6.07 14.17
C PRO A 24 -19.23 -4.60 14.60
N ASP A 25 -18.06 -4.02 14.92
CA ASP A 25 -17.94 -2.62 15.34
C ASP A 25 -18.01 -1.70 14.11
N PRO A 26 -19.04 -0.84 13.98
CA PRO A 26 -19.23 -0.03 12.78
C PRO A 26 -18.12 1.01 12.54
N GLN A 27 -17.44 1.46 13.60
CA GLN A 27 -16.36 2.43 13.46
C GLN A 27 -15.10 1.76 12.89
N GLN A 28 -14.75 0.60 13.41
CA GLN A 28 -13.65 -0.22 12.90
C GLN A 28 -13.94 -0.74 11.49
N GLU A 29 -15.18 -1.18 11.21
CA GLU A 29 -15.61 -1.59 9.87
C GLU A 29 -15.46 -0.46 8.85
N ARG A 30 -15.89 0.76 9.20
CA ARG A 30 -15.67 1.96 8.37
C ARG A 30 -14.20 2.24 8.12
N ALA A 31 -13.35 2.20 9.16
CA ALA A 31 -11.92 2.40 8.99
C ALA A 31 -11.28 1.34 8.06
N LEU A 32 -11.75 0.09 8.13
CA LEU A 32 -11.33 -0.97 7.21
C LEU A 32 -11.83 -0.71 5.78
N ALA A 33 -13.07 -0.25 5.59
CA ALA A 33 -13.60 0.11 4.29
C ALA A 33 -12.82 1.26 3.65
N ASP A 34 -12.52 2.32 4.42
CA ASP A 34 -11.69 3.43 3.98
C ASP A 34 -10.29 2.94 3.54
N CYS A 35 -9.68 2.01 4.29
CA CYS A 35 -8.44 1.36 3.89
C CYS A 35 -8.57 0.58 2.58
N ALA A 36 -9.66 -0.17 2.38
CA ALA A 36 -9.88 -0.89 1.12
C ALA A 36 -9.94 0.08 -0.07
N GLU A 37 -10.63 1.23 0.08
CA GLU A 37 -10.70 2.26 -0.96
C GLU A 37 -9.32 2.83 -1.34
N LEU A 38 -8.39 2.93 -0.38
CA LEU A 38 -7.01 3.33 -0.64
C LEU A 38 -6.19 2.24 -1.35
N TYR A 39 -6.39 0.96 -0.97
CA TYR A 39 -5.62 -0.16 -1.52
C TYR A 39 -6.12 -0.65 -2.90
N ILE A 40 -7.40 -0.54 -3.20
CA ILE A 40 -7.99 -0.94 -4.50
C ILE A 40 -7.27 -0.29 -5.69
N PRO A 41 -7.15 1.05 -5.79
CA PRO A 41 -6.47 1.68 -6.92
C PRO A 41 -4.97 1.37 -6.92
N VAL A 42 -4.36 1.22 -5.74
CA VAL A 42 -2.95 0.84 -5.59
C VAL A 42 -2.67 -0.50 -6.25
N VAL A 43 -3.48 -1.51 -5.92
CA VAL A 43 -3.34 -2.89 -6.42
C VAL A 43 -3.72 -2.98 -7.89
N LYS A 44 -4.83 -2.35 -8.29
CA LYS A 44 -5.40 -2.51 -9.63
C LYS A 44 -4.66 -1.71 -10.70
N TYR A 45 -4.11 -0.54 -10.35
CA TYR A 45 -3.57 0.40 -11.33
C TYR A 45 -2.15 0.89 -10.99
N VAL A 46 -1.94 1.47 -9.80
CA VAL A 46 -0.69 2.18 -9.47
C VAL A 46 0.52 1.25 -9.53
N LEU A 47 0.45 0.09 -8.87
CA LEU A 47 1.56 -0.87 -8.83
C LEU A 47 1.84 -1.49 -10.20
N PRO A 48 0.83 -2.01 -10.94
CA PRO A 48 1.04 -2.47 -12.32
C PRO A 48 1.69 -1.41 -13.23
N GLN A 49 1.22 -0.17 -13.18
CA GLN A 49 1.79 0.94 -13.97
C GLN A 49 3.21 1.29 -13.55
N ALA A 50 3.51 1.28 -12.25
CA ALA A 50 4.86 1.51 -11.74
C ALA A 50 5.82 0.40 -12.19
N ILE A 51 5.38 -0.86 -12.18
CA ILE A 51 6.17 -2.01 -12.64
C ILE A 51 6.46 -1.91 -14.14
N GLU A 52 5.45 -1.56 -14.94
CA GLU A 52 5.63 -1.33 -16.38
C GLU A 52 6.62 -0.18 -16.62
N ALA A 53 6.45 0.94 -15.92
CA ALA A 53 7.34 2.09 -16.02
C ALA A 53 8.79 1.74 -15.68
N LEU A 54 9.03 0.92 -14.65
CA LEU A 54 10.36 0.40 -14.33
C LEU A 54 10.95 -0.40 -15.50
N SER A 55 10.16 -1.29 -16.11
CA SER A 55 10.62 -2.11 -17.23
C SER A 55 10.98 -1.29 -18.48
N ARG A 56 10.38 -0.11 -18.64
CA ARG A 56 10.63 0.83 -19.73
C ARG A 56 11.68 1.90 -19.41
N GLY A 57 12.30 1.85 -18.23
CA GLY A 57 13.28 2.85 -17.79
C GLY A 57 12.68 4.21 -17.38
N HIS A 58 11.36 4.31 -17.22
CA HIS A 58 10.66 5.52 -16.76
C HIS A 58 10.77 5.68 -15.23
N TYR A 59 12.00 5.82 -14.73
CA TYR A 59 12.31 5.76 -13.30
C TYR A 59 11.64 6.85 -12.46
N GLY A 60 11.47 8.06 -13.00
CA GLY A 60 10.78 9.15 -12.30
C GLY A 60 9.31 8.83 -12.01
N PHE A 61 8.60 8.33 -13.01
CA PHE A 61 7.20 7.92 -12.87
C PHE A 61 7.06 6.69 -11.97
N ALA A 62 7.93 5.70 -12.13
CA ALA A 62 7.97 4.54 -11.25
C ALA A 62 8.19 4.93 -9.77
N LYS A 63 9.18 5.79 -9.50
CA LYS A 63 9.49 6.28 -8.15
C LYS A 63 8.29 6.99 -7.53
N TYR A 64 7.65 7.89 -8.28
CA TYR A 64 6.48 8.62 -7.80
C TYR A 64 5.36 7.67 -7.38
N ASN A 65 5.00 6.72 -8.25
CA ASN A 65 3.93 5.78 -7.98
C ASN A 65 4.25 4.84 -6.81
N ILE A 66 5.48 4.31 -6.72
CA ILE A 66 5.88 3.47 -5.57
C ILE A 66 5.88 4.27 -4.27
N ALA A 67 6.34 5.52 -4.27
CA ALA A 67 6.27 6.36 -3.08
C ALA A 67 4.82 6.62 -2.65
N ASP A 68 3.90 6.82 -3.61
CA ASP A 68 2.48 6.96 -3.33
C ASP A 68 1.90 5.70 -2.65
N VAL A 69 2.27 4.49 -3.10
CA VAL A 69 1.85 3.24 -2.44
C VAL A 69 2.21 3.23 -0.95
N GLY A 70 3.44 3.64 -0.62
CA GLY A 70 3.85 3.78 0.77
C GLY A 70 2.98 4.78 1.53
N LYS A 71 2.67 5.93 0.92
CA LYS A 71 1.79 6.95 1.51
C LYS A 71 0.36 6.43 1.72
N GLN A 72 -0.20 5.64 0.80
CA GLN A 72 -1.53 5.05 0.97
C GLN A 72 -1.58 4.06 2.14
N ALA A 73 -0.51 3.28 2.35
CA ALA A 73 -0.40 2.41 3.51
C ALA A 73 -0.36 3.20 4.84
N ASP A 74 0.39 4.30 4.89
CA ASP A 74 0.42 5.19 6.06
C ASP A 74 -0.92 5.89 6.30
N ASN A 75 -1.62 6.30 5.23
CA ASN A 75 -2.94 6.92 5.31
C ASN A 75 -3.98 5.93 5.86
N CYS A 76 -3.95 4.68 5.39
CA CYS A 76 -4.78 3.62 5.93
C CYS A 76 -4.55 3.44 7.43
N GLU A 77 -3.29 3.39 7.89
CA GLU A 77 -3.00 3.25 9.32
C GLU A 77 -3.53 4.44 10.14
N LYS A 78 -3.38 5.67 9.62
CA LYS A 78 -3.91 6.88 10.26
C LYS A 78 -5.43 6.89 10.37
N GLY A 79 -6.14 6.17 9.50
CA GLY A 79 -7.60 6.01 9.59
C GLY A 79 -8.07 5.40 10.92
N PHE A 80 -7.22 4.63 11.60
CA PHE A 80 -7.54 4.02 12.90
C PHE A 80 -7.27 4.92 14.10
N SER A 81 -6.65 6.09 13.93
CA SER A 81 -6.27 7.00 15.03
C SER A 81 -7.46 7.49 15.88
N GLY A 82 -8.68 7.45 15.32
CA GLY A 82 -9.92 7.82 16.01
C GLY A 82 -10.69 6.65 16.60
N SER A 83 -10.26 5.40 16.35
CA SER A 83 -10.92 4.21 16.88
C SER A 83 -10.40 3.84 18.27
N SER A 84 -11.27 3.34 19.14
CA SER A 84 -10.89 2.85 20.46
C SER A 84 -10.10 1.54 20.42
N ALA A 85 -10.11 0.85 19.27
CA ALA A 85 -9.40 -0.39 19.02
C ALA A 85 -8.08 -0.16 18.30
N LYS A 86 -7.08 -0.99 18.59
CA LYS A 86 -5.81 -0.99 17.86
C LYS A 86 -6.06 -1.42 16.41
N SER A 87 -5.40 -0.76 15.45
CA SER A 87 -5.43 -1.16 14.03
C SER A 87 -5.05 -2.65 13.87
N PRO A 88 -5.89 -3.48 13.22
CA PRO A 88 -5.54 -4.84 12.87
C PRO A 88 -4.58 -4.93 11.67
N LEU A 89 -4.19 -3.77 11.10
CA LEU A 89 -3.41 -3.65 9.88
C LEU A 89 -1.98 -3.10 10.11
N THR A 90 -1.62 -2.68 11.33
CA THR A 90 -0.35 -1.97 11.61
C THR A 90 0.86 -2.64 10.97
N ASP A 91 1.06 -3.94 11.19
CA ASP A 91 2.23 -4.65 10.68
C ASP A 91 2.20 -4.81 9.16
N ARG A 92 1.01 -4.99 8.58
CA ARG A 92 0.82 -5.15 7.13
C ARG A 92 1.02 -3.82 6.39
N ASN A 93 0.47 -2.73 6.93
CA ASN A 93 0.68 -1.37 6.43
C ASN A 93 2.17 -1.00 6.48
N LYS A 94 2.82 -1.26 7.62
CA LYS A 94 4.25 -1.02 7.79
C LYS A 94 5.11 -1.84 6.82
N LEU A 95 4.73 -3.10 6.55
CA LEU A 95 5.43 -3.93 5.57
C LEU A 95 5.34 -3.33 4.16
N VAL A 96 4.14 -2.95 3.71
CA VAL A 96 3.94 -2.32 2.39
C VAL A 96 4.72 -1.01 2.30
N ARG A 97 4.68 -0.18 3.34
CA ARG A 97 5.45 1.08 3.43
C ARG A 97 6.95 0.85 3.28
N ASN A 98 7.50 -0.06 4.08
CA ASN A 98 8.94 -0.36 4.08
C ASN A 98 9.42 -0.94 2.75
N LEU A 99 8.66 -1.86 2.16
CA LEU A 99 8.99 -2.42 0.84
C LEU A 99 8.97 -1.33 -0.24
N SER A 100 8.02 -0.40 -0.17
CA SER A 100 7.95 0.73 -1.08
C SER A 100 9.17 1.65 -0.94
N ASP A 101 9.59 1.96 0.29
CA ASP A 101 10.80 2.75 0.55
C ASP A 101 12.07 2.09 0.02
N ILE A 102 12.21 0.76 0.20
CA ILE A 102 13.35 0.00 -0.35
C ILE A 102 13.39 0.11 -1.87
N VAL A 103 12.24 -0.05 -2.55
CA VAL A 103 12.17 0.08 -4.01
C VAL A 103 12.50 1.50 -4.46
N VAL A 104 12.01 2.55 -3.76
CA VAL A 104 12.38 3.95 -4.04
C VAL A 104 13.88 4.17 -3.88
N ALA A 105 14.50 3.62 -2.84
CA ALA A 105 15.95 3.72 -2.62
C ALA A 105 16.73 3.09 -3.78
N ILE A 106 16.30 1.91 -4.26
CA ILE A 106 16.91 1.24 -5.43
C ILE A 106 16.77 2.09 -6.69
N ILE A 107 15.58 2.65 -6.95
CA ILE A 107 15.38 3.53 -8.11
C ILE A 107 16.32 4.74 -8.04
N ASN A 108 16.51 5.34 -6.86
CA ASN A 108 17.45 6.45 -6.70
C ASN A 108 18.91 6.04 -7.00
N VAL A 109 19.30 4.79 -6.75
CA VAL A 109 20.62 4.28 -7.13
C VAL A 109 20.70 4.12 -8.65
N LEU A 110 19.67 3.56 -9.28
CA LEU A 110 19.60 3.36 -10.74
C LEU A 110 19.61 4.67 -11.54
N VAL A 111 19.06 5.76 -11.00
CA VAL A 111 19.04 7.09 -11.66
C VAL A 111 20.36 7.85 -11.49
N LYS A 112 21.20 7.45 -10.52
CA LYS A 112 22.50 8.10 -10.25
C LYS A 112 23.68 7.42 -10.94
N GLY A 113 23.50 6.18 -11.42
CA GLY A 113 24.48 5.44 -12.22
C GLY A 113 24.24 5.65 -13.70
#